data_AF-A0AAW0BSQ9-F1
#
_entry.id   AF-A0AAW0BSQ9-F1
#
_cell.length_a   1.000
_cell.length_b   1.000
_cell.length_c   1.000
_cell.angle_alpha   90.00
_cell.angle_beta   90.00
_cell.angle_gamma   90.00
#
_symmetry.space_group_name_H-M   'P 1'
#
loop_
_entity.id
_entity.type
_entity.pdbx_description
1 polymer ?
#
loop_
_entity_poly.entity_id
_entity_poly.type
_entity_poly.pdbx_seq_one_letter_code
_entity_poly.pdbx_strand_id
1 'polypeptide(L)'
;GFLTATASEDWTLVLDVCDHASSSEANAKEAVRALRREFKYGEPAAQLAAARLWAIMLRNSSEIFINQSTSRKFLDTLEDLLTSTRTIPVVRERVMDVLAAAAYASGSKKDVGFRGLWRRVRPRHTPEEGMPFETEDAMFNPP
;
A
#
# COMPACT_ATOMS: atom_id res chain seq x y z
N GLY A 1 6.67 -28.86 -15.72
CA GLY A 1 6.21 -28.38 -14.41
C GLY A 1 7.26 -27.48 -13.79
N PHE A 2 7.28 -26.20 -14.17
CA PHE A 2 8.26 -25.21 -13.70
C PHE A 2 7.59 -23.91 -13.19
N LEU A 3 6.26 -23.87 -13.11
CA LEU A 3 5.48 -22.66 -12.83
C LEU A 3 5.00 -22.53 -11.37
N THR A 4 5.23 -23.54 -10.52
CA THR A 4 4.78 -23.53 -9.12
C THR A 4 5.87 -23.15 -8.13
N ALA A 5 7.14 -23.07 -8.54
CA ALA A 5 8.26 -22.75 -7.65
C ALA A 5 8.43 -21.23 -7.42
N THR A 6 8.20 -20.40 -8.45
CA THR A 6 8.42 -18.95 -8.35
C THR A 6 7.40 -18.26 -7.45
N ALA A 7 6.13 -18.69 -7.48
CA ALA A 7 5.07 -18.06 -6.69
C ALA A 7 5.26 -18.25 -5.18
N SER A 8 5.77 -19.41 -4.71
CA SER A 8 6.00 -19.65 -3.28
C SER A 8 7.28 -18.99 -2.77
N GLU A 9 8.34 -18.96 -3.59
CA GLU A 9 9.58 -18.24 -3.28
C GLU A 9 9.33 -16.73 -3.19
N ASP A 10 8.55 -16.19 -4.13
CA ASP A 10 8.13 -14.78 -4.12
C ASP A 10 7.28 -14.46 -2.87
N TRP A 11 6.39 -15.37 -2.45
CA TRP A 11 5.59 -15.16 -1.24
C TRP A 11 6.42 -15.21 0.04
N THR A 12 7.38 -16.14 0.12
CA THR A 12 8.31 -16.23 1.26
C THR A 12 9.12 -14.94 1.38
N LEU A 13 9.66 -14.43 0.27
CA LEU A 13 10.39 -13.17 0.25
C LEU A 13 9.52 -11.99 0.72
N VAL A 14 8.26 -11.94 0.33
CA VAL A 14 7.34 -10.88 0.76
C VAL A 14 7.06 -10.96 2.27
N LEU A 15 6.91 -12.16 2.83
CA LEU A 15 6.74 -12.34 4.28
C LEU A 15 8.01 -11.95 5.05
N ASP A 16 9.20 -12.31 4.55
CA ASP A 16 10.47 -11.90 5.14
C ASP A 16 10.62 -10.37 5.15
N VAL A 17 10.15 -9.69 4.10
CA VAL A 17 10.10 -8.21 4.05
C VAL A 17 9.16 -7.65 5.12
N CYS A 18 8.01 -8.30 5.37
CA CYS A 18 7.07 -7.89 6.42
C CYS A 18 7.69 -8.05 7.82
N ASP A 19 8.35 -9.18 8.07
CA ASP A 19 9.04 -9.46 9.34
C ASP A 19 10.18 -8.48 9.56
N HIS A 20 11.00 -8.24 8.53
CA HIS A 20 12.10 -7.29 8.59
C HIS A 20 11.59 -5.86 8.88
N ALA A 21 10.57 -5.39 8.16
CA ALA A 21 9.97 -4.07 8.37
C ALA A 21 9.35 -3.93 9.78
N SER A 22 8.89 -5.03 10.38
CA SER A 22 8.25 -5.05 11.69
C SER A 22 9.23 -5.08 12.87
N SER A 23 10.50 -5.45 12.61
CA SER A 23 11.49 -5.71 13.67
C SER A 23 12.03 -4.47 14.38
N SER A 24 11.97 -3.28 13.75
CA SER A 24 12.39 -2.02 14.39
C SER A 24 11.82 -0.79 13.69
N GLU A 25 11.81 0.37 14.37
CA GLU A 25 11.46 1.64 13.73
C GLU A 25 12.38 2.02 12.57
N ALA A 26 13.67 1.67 12.66
CA ALA A 26 14.65 1.99 11.62
C ALA A 26 14.30 1.22 10.33
N ASN A 27 14.00 -0.07 10.46
CA ASN A 27 13.63 -0.93 9.34
C ASN A 27 12.28 -0.52 8.74
N ALA A 28 11.29 -0.18 9.59
CA ALA A 28 10.02 0.37 9.13
C ALA A 28 10.20 1.68 8.32
N LYS A 29 11.05 2.60 8.82
CA LYS A 29 11.36 3.86 8.13
C LYS A 29 12.06 3.61 6.79
N GLU A 30 12.97 2.65 6.73
CA GLU A 30 13.65 2.26 5.49
C GLU A 30 12.67 1.68 4.48
N ALA A 31 11.83 0.73 4.88
CA ALA A 31 10.84 0.10 4.01
C ALA A 31 9.85 1.15 3.44
N VAL A 32 9.33 2.05 4.27
CA VAL A 32 8.46 3.14 3.82
C VAL A 32 9.20 4.11 2.88
N ARG A 33 10.48 4.37 3.12
CA ARG A 33 11.29 5.20 2.20
C ARG A 33 11.49 4.53 0.85
N ALA A 34 11.71 3.23 0.82
CA ALA A 34 11.82 2.45 -0.41
C ALA A 34 10.50 2.49 -1.21
N LEU A 35 9.38 2.15 -0.57
CA LEU A 35 8.04 2.26 -1.19
C LEU A 35 7.78 3.67 -1.75
N ARG A 36 8.09 4.70 -0.97
CA ARG A 36 7.94 6.10 -1.42
C ARG A 36 8.77 6.41 -2.66
N ARG A 37 9.99 5.88 -2.74
CA ARG A 37 10.88 6.09 -3.89
C ARG A 37 10.29 5.45 -5.14
N GLU A 38 9.79 4.23 -5.04
CA GLU A 38 9.11 3.53 -6.14
C GLU A 38 7.86 4.28 -6.61
N PHE A 39 7.00 4.72 -5.68
CA PHE A 39 5.83 5.52 -6.05
C PHE A 39 6.20 6.83 -6.76
N LYS A 40 7.28 7.49 -6.33
CA LYS A 40 7.65 8.80 -6.86
C LYS A 40 8.42 8.74 -8.18
N TYR A 41 9.27 7.74 -8.37
CA TYR A 41 10.24 7.69 -9.47
C TYR A 41 10.21 6.41 -10.29
N GLY A 42 9.48 5.39 -9.85
CA GLY A 42 9.37 4.13 -10.56
C GLY A 42 8.54 4.27 -11.84
N GLU A 43 8.87 3.44 -12.81
CA GLU A 43 8.02 3.22 -14.00
C GLU A 43 6.69 2.56 -13.58
N PRO A 44 5.65 2.60 -14.43
CA PRO A 44 4.31 2.12 -14.05
C PRO A 44 4.27 0.68 -13.49
N ALA A 45 5.09 -0.23 -14.05
CA ALA A 45 5.19 -1.60 -13.55
C ALA A 45 5.77 -1.67 -12.12
N ALA A 46 6.77 -0.85 -11.81
CA ALA A 46 7.37 -0.77 -10.48
C ALA A 46 6.40 -0.14 -9.46
N GLN A 47 5.63 0.88 -9.87
CA GLN A 47 4.59 1.48 -9.04
C GLN A 47 3.48 0.48 -8.70
N LEU A 48 3.05 -0.34 -9.66
CA LEU A 48 2.07 -1.41 -9.42
C LEU A 48 2.61 -2.48 -8.46
N ALA A 49 3.86 -2.91 -8.64
CA ALA A 49 4.52 -3.84 -7.74
C ALA A 49 4.64 -3.27 -6.33
N ALA A 50 5.01 -2.00 -6.20
CA ALA A 50 5.07 -1.29 -4.92
C ALA A 50 3.69 -1.16 -4.25
N ALA A 51 2.63 -0.88 -5.03
CA ALA A 51 1.26 -0.85 -4.51
C ALA A 51 0.83 -2.22 -3.97
N ARG A 52 1.11 -3.30 -4.70
CA ARG A 52 0.82 -4.67 -4.26
C ARG A 52 1.61 -5.03 -3.00
N LEU A 53 2.92 -4.76 -2.98
CA LEU A 53 3.76 -5.01 -1.82
C LEU A 53 3.25 -4.23 -0.60
N TRP A 54 2.94 -2.94 -0.77
CA TRP A 54 2.39 -2.11 0.30
C TRP A 54 1.10 -2.69 0.88
N ALA A 55 0.18 -3.16 0.03
CA ALA A 55 -1.05 -3.81 0.47
C ALA A 55 -0.79 -5.07 1.32
N ILE A 56 0.17 -5.90 0.90
CA ILE A 56 0.54 -7.12 1.64
C ILE A 56 1.21 -6.74 2.97
N MET A 57 2.11 -5.76 2.97
CA MET A 57 2.79 -5.28 4.17
C MET A 57 1.80 -4.68 5.18
N LEU A 58 0.79 -3.93 4.74
CA LEU A 58 -0.25 -3.40 5.64
C LEU A 58 -1.03 -4.50 6.38
N ARG A 59 -1.14 -5.71 5.80
CA ARG A 59 -1.84 -6.84 6.41
C ARG A 59 -0.96 -7.70 7.31
N ASN A 60 0.33 -7.81 6.99
CA ASN A 60 1.24 -8.77 7.63
C ASN A 60 2.32 -8.12 8.51
N SER A 61 2.51 -6.81 8.44
CA SER A 61 3.49 -6.09 9.26
C SER A 61 2.87 -5.55 10.56
N SER A 62 3.72 -5.27 11.55
CA SER A 62 3.33 -4.73 12.84
C SER A 62 2.84 -3.28 12.77
N GLU A 63 2.22 -2.80 13.85
CA GLU A 63 1.82 -1.39 14.00
C GLU A 63 2.98 -0.40 13.81
N ILE A 64 4.24 -0.83 14.03
CA ILE A 64 5.43 0.01 13.80
C ILE A 64 5.50 0.43 12.33
N PHE A 65 5.34 -0.52 11.40
CA PHE A 65 5.33 -0.24 9.97
C PHE A 65 4.10 0.58 9.55
N ILE A 66 2.93 0.21 10.07
CA ILE A 66 1.68 0.93 9.77
C ILE A 66 1.80 2.40 10.17
N ASN A 67 2.34 2.68 11.36
CA ASN A 67 2.57 4.05 11.84
C ASN A 67 3.52 4.83 10.92
N GLN A 68 4.63 4.23 10.47
CA GLN A 68 5.53 4.90 9.52
C GLN A 68 4.86 5.15 8.16
N SER A 69 3.97 4.27 7.72
CA SER A 69 3.18 4.41 6.49
C SER A 69 2.12 5.51 6.59
N THR A 70 1.85 6.07 7.77
CA THR A 70 1.02 7.28 7.94
C THR A 70 1.83 8.57 8.00
N SER A 71 3.15 8.51 7.78
CA SER A 71 4.01 9.70 7.80
C SER A 71 3.61 10.68 6.70
N ARG A 72 3.65 11.98 7.01
CA ARG A 72 3.29 13.06 6.06
C ARG A 72 4.02 12.92 4.73
N LYS A 73 5.33 12.69 4.74
CA LYS A 73 6.13 12.53 3.50
C LYS A 73 5.64 11.40 2.61
N PHE A 74 5.16 10.30 3.20
CA PHE A 74 4.62 9.18 2.44
C PHE A 74 3.23 9.52 1.88
N LEU A 75 2.34 10.04 2.72
CA LEU A 75 0.98 10.40 2.31
C LEU A 75 0.95 11.51 1.26
N ASP A 76 1.80 12.53 1.37
CA ASP A 76 1.92 13.59 0.36
C ASP A 76 2.36 13.00 -1.00
N THR A 77 3.25 12.00 -0.99
CA THR A 77 3.67 11.31 -2.23
C THR A 77 2.52 10.52 -2.86
N LEU A 78 1.69 9.87 -2.03
CA LEU A 78 0.50 9.17 -2.52
C LEU A 78 -0.55 10.16 -3.05
N GLU A 79 -0.74 11.30 -2.38
CA GLU A 79 -1.66 12.35 -2.83
C GLU A 79 -1.26 12.90 -4.20
N ASP A 80 0.02 13.22 -4.39
CA ASP A 80 0.58 13.65 -5.68
C ASP A 80 0.34 12.59 -6.76
N LEU A 81 0.60 11.31 -6.45
CA LEU A 81 0.39 10.21 -7.37
C LEU A 81 -1.09 10.04 -7.76
N LEU A 82 -2.00 10.15 -6.80
CA LEU A 82 -3.43 9.94 -7.01
C LEU A 82 -4.10 11.10 -7.74
N THR A 83 -3.65 12.33 -7.48
CA THR A 83 -4.25 13.56 -8.04
C THR A 83 -3.62 14.01 -9.36
N SER A 84 -2.38 13.59 -9.65
CA SER A 84 -1.69 13.93 -10.88
C SER A 84 -2.39 13.38 -12.12
N THR A 85 -2.65 14.25 -13.10
CA THR A 85 -3.21 13.88 -14.41
C THR A 85 -2.24 13.07 -15.27
N ARG A 86 -0.95 13.04 -14.90
CA ARG A 86 0.10 12.29 -15.61
C ARG A 86 0.23 10.84 -15.14
N THR A 87 -0.34 10.50 -13.99
CA THR A 87 -0.31 9.14 -13.47
C THR A 87 -1.10 8.21 -14.38
N ILE A 88 -0.51 7.06 -14.72
CA ILE A 88 -1.16 6.04 -15.53
C ILE A 88 -2.44 5.56 -14.81
N PRO A 89 -3.60 5.46 -15.49
CA PRO A 89 -4.87 5.12 -14.87
C PRO A 89 -4.84 3.86 -13.99
N VAL A 90 -4.25 2.76 -14.49
CA VAL A 90 -4.18 1.51 -13.73
C VAL A 90 -3.35 1.63 -12.44
N VAL A 91 -2.31 2.46 -12.43
CA VAL A 91 -1.52 2.74 -11.22
C VAL A 91 -2.38 3.53 -10.22
N ARG A 92 -3.09 4.55 -10.70
CA ARG A 92 -3.96 5.38 -9.86
C ARG A 92 -5.05 4.53 -9.21
N GLU A 93 -5.74 3.72 -9.99
CA GLU A 93 -6.78 2.79 -9.52
C GLU A 93 -6.21 1.86 -8.46
N ARG A 94 -5.10 1.17 -8.77
CA ARG A 94 -4.48 0.24 -7.83
C ARG A 94 -4.09 0.90 -6.51
N VAL A 95 -3.45 2.07 -6.54
CA VAL A 95 -3.05 2.79 -5.31
C VAL A 95 -4.28 3.30 -4.55
N MET A 96 -5.34 3.70 -5.25
CA MET A 96 -6.60 4.13 -4.65
C MET A 96 -7.26 2.98 -3.88
N ASP A 97 -7.27 1.77 -4.43
CA ASP A 97 -7.82 0.58 -3.77
C ASP A 97 -7.07 0.27 -2.47
N VAL A 98 -5.73 0.33 -2.51
CA VAL A 98 -4.91 0.09 -1.31
C VAL A 98 -5.17 1.15 -0.24
N LEU A 99 -5.28 2.42 -0.64
CA LEU A 99 -5.60 3.49 0.29
C LEU A 99 -7.00 3.33 0.89
N ALA A 100 -8.00 2.95 0.09
CA ALA A 100 -9.37 2.72 0.54
C ALA A 100 -9.41 1.64 1.63
N ALA A 101 -8.70 0.53 1.40
CA ALA A 101 -8.62 -0.57 2.35
C ALA A 101 -7.84 -0.20 3.61
N ALA A 102 -6.73 0.53 3.46
CA ALA A 102 -5.96 1.04 4.60
C ALA A 102 -6.81 1.99 5.47
N ALA A 103 -7.61 2.87 4.85
CA ALA A 103 -8.52 3.77 5.54
C ALA A 103 -9.63 3.00 6.29
N TYR A 104 -10.19 1.95 5.66
CA TYR A 104 -11.19 1.08 6.27
C TYR A 104 -10.64 0.33 7.48
N ALA A 105 -9.48 -0.30 7.33
CA ALA A 105 -8.82 -1.08 8.39
C ALA A 105 -8.34 -0.22 9.58
N SER A 106 -8.04 1.07 9.36
CA SER A 106 -7.60 1.99 10.42
C SER A 106 -8.68 2.31 11.46
N GLY A 107 -9.95 1.98 11.18
CA GLY A 107 -11.07 2.21 12.08
C GLY A 107 -11.33 3.69 12.40
N SER A 108 -12.12 3.95 13.44
CA SER A 108 -12.64 5.29 13.77
C SER A 108 -11.67 6.19 14.56
N LYS A 109 -10.45 5.74 14.88
CA LYS A 109 -9.70 6.30 16.01
C LYS A 109 -9.00 7.65 15.78
N LYS A 110 -8.97 8.20 14.57
CA LYS A 110 -8.74 9.63 14.26
C LYS A 110 -8.80 9.86 12.74
N ASP A 111 -9.31 11.01 12.34
CA ASP A 111 -9.41 11.49 10.94
C ASP A 111 -8.06 11.90 10.31
N VAL A 112 -7.00 11.22 10.72
CA VAL A 112 -5.61 11.50 10.36
C VAL A 112 -5.00 10.28 9.68
N GLY A 113 -3.85 10.43 9.03
CA GLY A 113 -3.22 9.32 8.32
C GLY A 113 -3.99 8.91 7.06
N PHE A 114 -4.23 7.61 6.90
CA PHE A 114 -4.89 7.05 5.71
C PHE A 114 -6.31 7.57 5.50
N ARG A 115 -7.15 7.64 6.55
CA ARG A 115 -8.51 8.20 6.47
C ARG A 115 -8.51 9.66 6.05
N GLY A 116 -7.57 10.44 6.60
CA GLY A 116 -7.42 11.85 6.26
C GLY A 116 -7.08 12.04 4.78
N LEU A 117 -6.18 11.23 4.23
CA LEU A 117 -5.86 11.25 2.80
C LEU A 117 -7.03 10.74 1.95
N TRP A 118 -7.63 9.60 2.31
CA TRP A 118 -8.77 9.00 1.60
C TRP A 118 -9.88 10.01 1.36
N ARG A 119 -10.31 10.77 2.38
CA ARG A 119 -11.36 11.78 2.20
C ARG A 119 -11.02 12.91 1.23
N ARG A 120 -9.73 13.24 1.07
CA ARG A 120 -9.29 14.27 0.12
C ARG A 120 -9.33 13.78 -1.32
N VAL A 121 -8.97 12.52 -1.55
CA VAL A 121 -8.75 11.97 -2.91
C VAL A 121 -9.86 11.03 -3.40
N ARG A 122 -10.73 10.54 -2.51
CA ARG A 122 -11.77 9.59 -2.87
C ARG A 122 -12.77 10.17 -3.89
N PRO A 123 -13.35 9.33 -4.76
CA PRO A 123 -14.55 9.71 -5.49
C PRO A 123 -15.71 10.05 -4.53
N ARG A 124 -16.55 11.02 -4.88
CA ARG A 124 -17.62 11.49 -3.98
C ARG A 124 -18.65 10.41 -3.60
N HIS A 125 -18.82 9.41 -4.45
CA HIS A 125 -19.81 8.33 -4.28
C HIS A 125 -19.33 7.17 -3.39
N THR A 126 -18.05 7.12 -3.00
CA THR A 126 -17.54 6.04 -2.14
C THR A 126 -17.73 6.37 -0.65
N PRO A 127 -17.75 5.38 0.26
CA PRO A 127 -17.85 5.62 1.70
C PRO A 127 -16.67 6.44 2.26
N GLU A 128 -16.92 7.25 3.29
CA GLU A 128 -15.88 8.09 3.92
C GLU A 128 -14.91 7.29 4.79
N GLU A 129 -15.36 6.13 5.25
CA GLU A 129 -14.61 5.20 6.06
C GLU A 129 -13.53 4.43 5.28
N GLY A 130 -13.61 4.41 3.95
CA GLY A 130 -12.83 3.51 3.09
C GLY A 130 -13.66 2.32 2.63
N MET A 131 -13.05 1.42 1.87
CA MET A 131 -13.68 0.19 1.40
C MET A 131 -12.71 -0.97 1.65
N PRO A 132 -13.16 -2.11 2.20
CA PRO A 132 -12.29 -3.27 2.36
C PRO A 132 -11.84 -3.78 0.99
N PHE A 133 -10.69 -4.45 0.95
CA PHE A 133 -10.34 -5.25 -0.21
C PHE A 133 -11.33 -6.39 -0.42
N GLU A 134 -11.59 -6.73 -1.67
CA GLU A 134 -12.25 -7.98 -2.01
C GLU A 134 -11.34 -9.14 -1.58
N THR A 135 -11.83 -10.03 -0.72
CA THR A 135 -11.05 -11.14 -0.16
C THR A 135 -10.55 -12.15 -1.21
N GLU A 136 -11.15 -12.12 -2.40
CA GLU A 136 -10.78 -12.95 -3.56
C GLU A 136 -9.88 -12.21 -4.55
N ASP A 137 -9.48 -10.97 -4.27
CA ASP A 137 -8.61 -10.22 -5.17
C ASP A 137 -7.29 -10.98 -5.38
N ALA A 138 -7.01 -11.28 -6.64
CA ALA A 138 -5.78 -11.94 -7.09
C ALA A 138 -4.51 -11.21 -6.61
N MET A 139 -4.61 -9.96 -6.15
CA MET A 139 -3.51 -9.26 -5.49
C MET A 139 -3.00 -9.97 -4.23
N PHE A 140 -3.88 -10.66 -3.49
CA PHE A 140 -3.57 -11.35 -2.23
C PHE A 140 -3.49 -12.86 -2.35
N ASN A 141 -4.03 -13.43 -3.42
CA ASN A 141 -4.01 -14.86 -3.70
C ASN A 141 -3.15 -15.08 -4.95
N PRO A 142 -1.82 -15.21 -4.83
CA PRO A 142 -1.00 -15.63 -5.96
C PRO A 142 -1.48 -17.01 -6.46
N PRO A 143 -1.45 -17.26 -7.78
CA PRO A 143 -1.84 -18.55 -8.36
C PRO A 143 -0.92 -19.70 -7.94
#